data_AF-A0A238ZRE3-F1
#
_entry.id   AF-A0A238ZRE3-F1
#
_cell.length_a   1.000
_cell.length_b   1.000
_cell.length_c   1.000
_cell.angle_alpha   90.00
_cell.angle_beta   90.00
_cell.angle_gamma   90.00
#
_symmetry.space_group_name_H-M   'P 1'
#
loop_
_entity.id
_entity.type
_entity.pdbx_description
1 polymer ?
#
loop_
_entity_poly.entity_id
_entity_poly.type
_entity_poly.pdbx_seq_one_letter_code
_entity_poly.pdbx_strand_id
1 'polypeptide(L)'
;MLEKAIEKIRSEVNQNSNNSYNQVIGELLLKHLNKNPEAAEKILAEGKTIAKSLDAMKKVAGKKKTGNFAMLTLEEGFKAVLDYYGIKAEVKIEVPEPPELVSVDSKPAVEKKKIDFDIKLEELL
;
A
#
# COMPACT_ATOMS: atom_id res chain seq x y z
N MET A 1 -21.51 -16.72 0.47
CA MET A 1 -21.26 -15.32 0.06
C MET A 1 -19.81 -14.93 0.28
N LEU A 2 -19.27 -15.18 1.49
CA LEU A 2 -17.86 -14.89 1.81
C LEU A 2 -16.84 -15.51 0.85
N GLU A 3 -16.91 -16.82 0.61
CA GLU A 3 -15.99 -17.51 -0.31
C GLU A 3 -16.03 -16.94 -1.73
N LYS A 4 -17.24 -16.70 -2.27
CA LYS A 4 -17.41 -16.05 -3.58
C LYS A 4 -16.78 -14.65 -3.63
N ALA A 5 -16.89 -13.87 -2.55
CA ALA A 5 -16.26 -12.55 -2.48
C ALA A 5 -14.73 -12.65 -2.45
N ILE A 6 -14.19 -13.61 -1.69
CA ILE A 6 -12.76 -13.92 -1.62
C ILE A 6 -12.23 -14.34 -2.99
N GLU A 7 -12.92 -15.24 -3.68
CA GLU A 7 -12.58 -15.70 -5.03
C GLU A 7 -12.60 -14.56 -6.04
N LYS A 8 -13.63 -13.70 -6.00
CA LYS A 8 -13.72 -12.50 -6.84
C LYS A 8 -12.53 -11.59 -6.63
N ILE A 9 -12.17 -11.27 -5.37
CA ILE A 9 -11.01 -10.43 -5.06
C ILE A 9 -9.72 -11.06 -5.60
N ARG A 10 -9.49 -12.35 -5.32
CA ARG A 10 -8.30 -13.06 -5.82
C ARG A 10 -8.24 -13.07 -7.34
N SER A 11 -9.37 -13.28 -8.01
CA SER A 11 -9.45 -13.23 -9.47
C SER A 11 -9.08 -11.85 -10.01
N GLU A 12 -9.63 -10.77 -9.43
CA GLU A 12 -9.33 -9.41 -9.87
C GLU A 12 -7.87 -9.01 -9.64
N VAL A 13 -7.26 -9.46 -8.53
CA VAL A 13 -5.83 -9.28 -8.26
C VAL A 13 -5.00 -10.03 -9.29
N ASN A 14 -5.32 -11.29 -9.58
CA ASN A 14 -4.58 -12.10 -10.54
C ASN A 14 -4.70 -11.57 -11.98
N GLN A 15 -5.89 -11.12 -12.39
CA GLN A 15 -6.11 -10.50 -13.69
C GLN A 15 -5.32 -9.19 -13.89
N ASN A 16 -4.93 -8.55 -12.79
CA ASN A 16 -4.20 -7.29 -12.79
C ASN A 16 -2.90 -7.42 -12.00
N SER A 17 -2.22 -8.56 -12.10
CA SER A 17 -1.03 -8.88 -11.31
C SER A 17 0.12 -7.86 -11.48
N ASN A 18 0.18 -7.18 -12.62
CA ASN A 18 1.16 -6.13 -12.90
C ASN A 18 0.89 -4.81 -12.13
N ASN A 19 -0.27 -4.67 -11.49
CA ASN A 19 -0.64 -3.49 -10.73
C ASN A 19 -0.49 -3.76 -9.23
N SER A 20 0.60 -3.27 -8.65
CA SER A 20 0.89 -3.40 -7.21
C SER A 20 -0.20 -2.80 -6.33
N TYR A 21 -0.91 -1.75 -6.78
CA TYR A 21 -2.02 -1.17 -6.01
C TYR A 21 -3.21 -2.13 -5.91
N ASN A 22 -3.49 -2.90 -6.97
CA ASN A 22 -4.55 -3.90 -6.93
C ASN A 22 -4.23 -5.01 -5.93
N GLN A 23 -2.96 -5.42 -5.84
CA GLN A 23 -2.51 -6.42 -4.87
C GLN A 23 -2.73 -5.92 -3.44
N VAL A 24 -2.24 -4.71 -3.12
CA VAL A 24 -2.38 -4.12 -1.78
C VAL A 24 -3.85 -3.96 -1.38
N ILE A 25 -4.69 -3.40 -2.25
CA ILE A 25 -6.12 -3.25 -1.95
C ILE A 25 -6.81 -4.62 -1.84
N GLY A 26 -6.46 -5.57 -2.70
CA GLY A 26 -6.98 -6.93 -2.63
C GLY A 26 -6.70 -7.59 -1.28
N GLU A 27 -5.46 -7.52 -0.80
CA GLU A 27 -5.08 -8.03 0.51
C GLU A 27 -5.82 -7.33 1.67
N LEU A 28 -5.95 -6.01 1.61
CA LEU A 28 -6.69 -5.24 2.61
C LEU A 28 -8.18 -5.62 2.64
N LEU A 29 -8.81 -5.82 1.47
CA LEU A 29 -10.19 -6.28 1.38
C LEU A 29 -10.37 -7.71 1.91
N LEU A 30 -9.42 -8.61 1.65
CA LEU A 30 -9.43 -9.97 2.21
C LEU A 30 -9.31 -9.95 3.73
N LYS A 31 -8.38 -9.14 4.28
CA LYS A 31 -8.24 -8.94 5.73
C LYS A 31 -9.53 -8.37 6.34
N HIS A 32 -10.16 -7.43 5.65
CA HIS A 32 -11.42 -6.85 6.09
C HIS A 32 -12.56 -7.87 6.11
N LEU A 33 -12.67 -8.72 5.08
CA LEU A 33 -13.67 -9.79 5.00
C LEU A 33 -13.50 -10.85 6.09
N ASN A 34 -12.26 -11.16 6.47
CA ASN A 34 -12.00 -12.09 7.59
C ASN A 34 -12.51 -11.54 8.92
N LYS A 35 -12.43 -10.22 9.13
CA LYS A 35 -12.94 -9.54 10.33
C LYS A 35 -14.45 -9.22 10.24
N ASN A 36 -14.98 -9.01 9.03
CA ASN A 36 -16.34 -8.54 8.76
C ASN A 36 -16.97 -9.33 7.59
N PRO A 37 -17.42 -10.58 7.81
CA PRO A 37 -17.97 -11.43 6.74
C PRO A 37 -19.20 -10.85 6.04
N GLU A 38 -19.97 -9.99 6.71
CA GLU A 38 -21.15 -9.30 6.20
C GLU A 38 -20.83 -8.32 5.05
N ALA A 39 -19.58 -7.85 4.95
CA ALA A 39 -19.14 -7.01 3.85
C ALA A 39 -19.09 -7.77 2.50
N ALA A 40 -19.15 -9.10 2.50
CA ALA A 40 -19.09 -9.92 1.29
C ALA A 40 -20.16 -9.56 0.25
N GLU A 41 -21.38 -9.26 0.69
CA GLU A 41 -22.48 -8.89 -0.20
C GLU A 41 -22.19 -7.57 -0.92
N LYS A 42 -21.62 -6.60 -0.21
CA LYS A 42 -21.24 -5.29 -0.77
C LYS A 42 -20.12 -5.39 -1.80
N ILE A 43 -19.19 -6.32 -1.59
CA ILE A 43 -18.08 -6.59 -2.52
C ILE A 43 -18.56 -7.31 -3.78
N LEU A 44 -19.55 -8.20 -3.64
CA LEU A 44 -20.15 -8.92 -4.77
C LEU A 44 -21.15 -8.10 -5.58
N ALA A 45 -21.54 -6.92 -5.12
CA ALA A 45 -22.50 -6.07 -5.80
C ALA A 45 -22.04 -5.72 -7.23
N GLU A 46 -23.00 -5.61 -8.15
CA GLU A 46 -22.71 -5.40 -9.56
C GLU A 46 -21.91 -4.11 -9.79
N GLY A 47 -20.93 -4.19 -10.70
CA GLY A 47 -20.07 -3.07 -11.05
C GLY A 47 -19.03 -2.69 -9.98
N LYS A 48 -18.96 -3.37 -8.84
CA LYS A 48 -17.90 -3.21 -7.84
C LYS A 48 -16.65 -4.02 -8.23
N THR A 49 -15.53 -3.31 -8.36
CA THR A 49 -14.21 -3.87 -8.69
C THR A 49 -13.12 -3.08 -7.96
N ILE A 50 -11.97 -3.73 -7.73
CA ILE A 50 -10.79 -3.14 -7.10
C ILE A 50 -10.31 -1.93 -7.90
N ALA A 51 -10.27 -2.04 -9.23
CA ALA A 51 -9.86 -0.95 -10.11
C ALA A 51 -10.74 0.31 -9.93
N LYS A 52 -12.06 0.15 -9.87
CA LYS A 52 -12.97 1.29 -9.64
C LYS A 52 -12.88 1.83 -8.21
N SER A 53 -12.55 0.98 -7.25
CA SER A 53 -12.29 1.43 -5.87
C SER A 53 -11.03 2.29 -5.78
N LEU A 54 -9.99 1.97 -6.56
CA LEU A 54 -8.79 2.80 -6.70
C LEU A 54 -9.10 4.12 -7.42
N ASP A 55 -9.96 4.11 -8.44
CA ASP A 55 -10.42 5.34 -9.08
C ASP A 55 -11.18 6.24 -8.10
N ALA A 56 -11.99 5.66 -7.21
CA ALA A 56 -12.65 6.40 -6.15
C ALA A 56 -11.63 7.00 -5.17
N MET A 57 -10.63 6.22 -4.74
CA MET A 57 -9.53 6.69 -3.91
C MET A 57 -8.75 7.84 -4.58
N LYS A 58 -8.48 7.74 -5.89
CA LYS A 58 -7.84 8.80 -6.68
C LYS A 58 -8.67 10.09 -6.69
N LYS A 59 -10.00 10.01 -6.79
CA LYS A 59 -10.88 11.19 -6.69
C LYS A 59 -10.81 11.84 -5.31
N VAL A 60 -10.71 11.06 -4.24
CA VAL A 60 -10.53 11.58 -2.88
C VAL A 60 -9.18 12.27 -2.74
N ALA A 61 -8.09 11.63 -3.19
CA ALA A 61 -6.76 12.24 -3.22
C ALA A 61 -6.74 13.55 -4.01
N GLY A 62 -7.43 13.59 -5.16
CA GLY A 62 -7.54 14.79 -6.00
C GLY A 62 -8.15 16.00 -5.31
N LYS A 63 -9.05 15.79 -4.33
CA LYS A 63 -9.64 16.89 -3.53
C LYS A 63 -8.65 17.48 -2.53
N LYS A 64 -7.66 16.70 -2.10
CA LYS A 64 -6.59 17.10 -1.17
C LYS A 64 -5.30 17.51 -1.88
N LYS A 65 -5.34 17.63 -3.21
CA LYS A 65 -4.17 17.94 -4.03
C LYS A 65 -3.67 19.34 -3.71
N THR A 66 -2.40 19.43 -3.30
CA THR A 66 -1.68 20.69 -3.11
C THR A 66 -0.61 20.78 -4.20
N GLY A 67 -0.79 21.72 -5.13
CA GLY A 67 0.09 21.85 -6.31
C GLY A 67 0.01 20.59 -7.19
N ASN A 68 1.12 19.87 -7.35
CA ASN A 68 1.20 18.62 -8.12
C ASN A 68 1.20 17.35 -7.27
N PHE A 69 1.02 17.48 -5.95
CA PHE A 69 1.12 16.37 -5.02
C PHE A 69 -0.19 16.14 -4.27
N ALA A 70 -0.54 14.87 -4.08
CA ALA A 70 -1.66 14.45 -3.26
C ALA A 70 -1.23 13.25 -2.45
N MET A 71 -1.37 13.33 -1.13
CA MET A 71 -1.06 12.25 -0.22
C MET A 71 -2.30 11.95 0.61
N LEU A 72 -2.62 10.66 0.71
CA LEU A 72 -3.61 10.15 1.63
C LEU A 72 -2.88 9.39 2.72
N THR A 73 -3.41 9.46 3.94
CA THR A 73 -3.00 8.50 4.97
C THR A 73 -3.52 7.10 4.59
N LEU A 74 -2.94 6.08 5.22
CA LEU A 74 -3.40 4.70 5.07
C LEU A 74 -4.91 4.57 5.38
N GLU A 75 -5.36 5.20 6.47
CA GLU A 75 -6.76 5.22 6.88
C GLU A 75 -7.66 5.90 5.86
N GLU A 76 -7.25 7.06 5.33
CA GLU A 76 -8.03 7.80 4.34
C GLU A 76 -8.14 7.06 3.01
N GLY A 77 -7.03 6.46 2.55
CA GLY A 77 -7.01 5.66 1.34
C GLY A 77 -7.93 4.45 1.47
N PHE A 78 -7.82 3.71 2.58
CA PHE A 78 -8.64 2.53 2.78
C PHE A 78 -10.12 2.89 3.04
N LYS A 79 -10.38 3.97 3.77
CA LYS A 79 -11.74 4.50 3.94
C LYS A 79 -12.38 4.83 2.59
N ALA A 80 -11.66 5.49 1.68
CA ALA A 80 -12.18 5.80 0.35
C ALA A 80 -12.55 4.55 -0.45
N VAL A 81 -11.78 3.47 -0.29
CA VAL A 81 -12.08 2.15 -0.89
C VAL A 81 -13.33 1.55 -0.25
N LEU A 82 -13.44 1.50 1.08
CA LEU A 82 -14.62 0.94 1.76
C LEU A 82 -15.89 1.74 1.47
N ASP A 83 -15.79 3.08 1.45
CA ASP A 83 -16.88 3.98 1.08
C ASP A 83 -17.37 3.70 -0.34
N TYR A 84 -16.45 3.38 -1.29
CA TYR A 84 -16.83 2.96 -2.63
C TYR A 84 -17.69 1.69 -2.62
N TYR A 85 -17.40 0.71 -1.76
CA TYR A 85 -18.23 -0.48 -1.60
C TYR A 85 -19.49 -0.24 -0.77
N GLY A 86 -19.64 0.94 -0.15
CA GLY A 86 -20.76 1.25 0.73
C GLY A 86 -20.65 0.56 2.09
N ILE A 87 -19.42 0.24 2.51
CA ILE A 87 -19.11 -0.36 3.80
C ILE A 87 -18.76 0.78 4.76
N LYS A 88 -19.64 1.04 5.73
CA LYS A 88 -19.37 2.01 6.81
C LYS A 88 -18.60 1.31 7.92
N ALA A 89 -17.29 1.19 7.77
CA ALA A 89 -16.42 0.70 8.83
C ALA A 89 -15.65 1.85 9.48
N GLU A 90 -15.55 1.83 10.80
CA GLU A 90 -14.47 2.55 11.49
C GLU A 90 -13.18 1.82 11.18
N VAL A 91 -12.34 2.46 10.36
CA VAL A 91 -11.06 1.93 9.93
C VAL A 91 -10.09 2.01 11.11
N LYS A 92 -10.22 1.10 12.08
CA LYS A 92 -9.15 0.81 13.04
C LYS A 92 -8.17 -0.12 12.35
N ILE A 93 -7.25 0.49 11.61
CA ILE A 93 -6.08 -0.26 11.17
C ILE A 93 -5.25 -0.42 12.44
N GLU A 94 -5.10 -1.66 12.89
CA GLU A 94 -3.96 -2.05 13.70
C GLU A 94 -2.76 -1.74 12.83
N VAL A 95 -2.23 -0.52 12.97
CA VAL A 95 -0.92 -0.16 12.46
C VAL A 95 -0.04 -1.28 13.02
N PRO A 96 0.61 -2.12 12.19
CA PRO A 96 1.64 -2.98 12.72
C PRO A 96 2.51 -2.04 13.55
N GLU A 97 2.73 -2.38 14.82
CA GLU A 97 3.64 -1.60 15.67
C GLU A 97 4.80 -1.20 14.77
N PRO A 98 5.17 0.10 14.72
CA PRO A 98 6.36 0.50 14.01
C PRO A 98 7.40 -0.54 14.42
N PRO A 99 8.06 -1.26 13.49
CA PRO A 99 9.18 -2.09 13.90
C PRO A 99 9.97 -1.17 14.81
N GLU A 100 10.13 -1.57 16.09
CA GLU A 100 10.75 -0.75 17.13
C GLU A 100 11.84 0.02 16.42
N LEU A 101 11.80 1.36 16.47
CA LEU A 101 12.83 2.18 15.88
C LEU A 101 14.14 1.59 16.40
N VAL A 102 14.76 0.72 15.60
CA VAL A 102 16.14 0.35 15.75
C VAL A 102 16.77 1.69 15.52
N SER A 103 17.10 2.33 16.64
CA SER A 103 18.01 3.43 16.71
C SER A 103 19.14 3.03 15.78
N VAL A 104 19.13 3.59 14.58
CA VAL A 104 20.25 3.55 13.66
C VAL A 104 21.29 4.44 14.32
N ASP A 105 21.93 3.88 15.35
CA ASP A 105 23.32 4.18 15.65
C ASP A 105 24.07 3.92 14.35
N SER A 106 24.37 5.04 13.70
CA SER A 106 25.35 5.23 12.65
C SER A 106 26.34 4.07 12.51
N LYS A 107 26.06 3.15 11.59
CA LYS A 107 27.11 2.27 11.04
C LYS A 107 26.81 1.92 9.58
N PRO A 108 27.35 2.67 8.62
CA PRO A 108 27.43 2.20 7.26
C PRO A 108 28.58 1.20 7.16
N ALA A 109 28.27 -0.10 7.12
CA ALA A 109 29.15 -1.09 6.51
C ALA A 109 28.94 -1.07 5.00
N VAL A 110 29.43 0.00 4.37
CA VAL A 110 29.86 -0.03 2.97
C VAL A 110 31.37 -0.11 3.05
N GLU A 111 31.95 -1.27 2.69
CA GLU A 111 33.38 -1.40 2.45
C GLU A 111 33.77 -0.43 1.32
N LYS A 112 34.16 0.78 1.71
CA LYS A 112 35.00 1.62 0.88
C LYS A 112 36.36 0.94 0.87
N LYS A 113 36.74 0.29 -0.23
CA LYS A 113 38.16 0.12 -0.54
C LYS A 113 38.79 1.51 -0.49
N LYS A 114 39.54 1.78 0.59
CA LYS A 114 40.47 2.90 0.62
C LYS A 114 41.52 2.60 -0.45
N ILE A 115 41.47 3.33 -1.55
CA ILE A 115 42.66 3.50 -2.36
C ILE A 115 43.47 4.51 -1.55
N ASP A 116 44.50 4.04 -0.85
CA ASP A 116 45.53 4.93 -0.32
C ASP A 116 46.30 5.47 -1.51
N PHE A 117 45.97 6.69 -1.94
CA PHE A 117 46.81 7.49 -2.82
C PHE A 117 47.96 8.06 -1.98
N ASP A 118 48.88 7.18 -1.59
CA ASP A 118 50.17 7.58 -1.02
C ASP A 118 51.23 7.54 -2.14
N ILE A 119 51.04 8.41 -3.13
CA ILE A 119 52.05 8.64 -4.18
C ILE A 119 53.00 9.70 -3.64
N LYS A 120 54.25 9.31 -3.41
CA LYS A 120 55.30 10.26 -3.03
C LYS A 120 55.71 11.08 -4.24
N LEU A 121 55.87 12.38 -4.05
CA LEU A 121 56.30 13.32 -5.11
C LEU A 121 57.65 12.95 -5.74
N GLU A 122 58.44 12.10 -5.08
CA GLU A 122 59.70 11.57 -5.63
C GLU A 122 59.51 10.54 -6.78
N GLU A 123 58.32 9.96 -6.96
CA GLU A 123 58.02 9.03 -8.07
C GLU A 123 57.44 9.72 -9.33
N LEU A 124 57.23 11.04 -9.30
CA LEU A 124 56.60 11.81 -10.40
C LEU A 124 57.56 12.73 -11.16
N LEU A 125 58.88 12.67 -10.88
CA LEU A 125 59.93 13.49 -11.50
C LEU A 125 61.08 12.64 -12.04
#